data_AF-A0A498MCJ0-F1
#
_entry.id   AF-A0A498MCJ0-F1
#
_cell.length_a   1.000
_cell.length_b   1.000
_cell.length_c   1.000
_cell.angle_alpha   90.00
_cell.angle_beta   90.00
_cell.angle_gamma   90.00
#
_symmetry.space_group_name_H-M   'P 1'
#
loop_
_entity.id
_entity.type
_entity.pdbx_description
1 polymer ?
#
loop_
_entity_poly.entity_id
_entity_poly.type
_entity_poly.pdbx_seq_one_letter_code
_entity_poly.pdbx_strand_id
1 'polypeptide(L)' 'MCVQFADDQFVTDLMFADDSAIFVQDDAEATDILYDIARHARPYGLKISAEKTKVMTTDGSPATVYLEDVLLEQVQKI' A
#
# COMPACT_ATOMS: atom_id res chain seq x y z
N MET A 1 -7.01 -8.64 -6.15
CA MET A 1 -6.21 -8.18 -7.30
C MET A 1 -7.08 -7.88 -8.49
N CYS A 2 -6.78 -6.74 -9.12
CA CYS A 2 -6.41 -6.61 -10.55
C CYS A 2 -5.43 -5.39 -10.78
N VAL A 3 -5.29 -4.71 -11.94
CA VAL A 3 -4.65 -3.37 -12.13
C VAL A 3 -5.14 -2.67 -13.46
N GLN A 4 -5.69 -1.42 -13.46
CA GLN A 4 -6.30 -0.80 -14.68
C GLN A 4 -5.25 -0.59 -15.77
N PHE A 5 -5.51 -1.15 -16.96
CA PHE A 5 -4.59 -1.12 -18.10
C PHE A 5 -5.20 -0.52 -19.39
N ALA A 6 -6.49 -0.18 -19.37
CA ALA A 6 -7.23 0.43 -20.48
C ALA A 6 -8.46 1.21 -19.97
N ASP A 7 -9.02 2.08 -20.81
CA ASP A 7 -10.20 2.90 -20.50
C ASP A 7 -11.33 2.07 -19.85
N ASP A 8 -11.82 2.55 -18.71
CA ASP A 8 -12.83 1.95 -17.81
C ASP A 8 -12.65 0.48 -17.35
N GLN A 9 -11.59 -0.23 -17.77
CA GLN A 9 -11.28 -1.57 -17.28
C GLN A 9 -10.51 -1.52 -15.96
N PHE A 10 -11.22 -1.13 -14.90
CA PHE A 10 -10.67 -1.19 -13.55
C PHE A 10 -10.45 -2.62 -13.13
N VAL A 11 -9.18 -2.82 -12.92
CA VAL A 11 -8.52 -4.04 -12.60
C VAL A 11 -7.78 -3.43 -11.32
N THR A 12 -7.91 -3.96 -10.10
CA THR A 12 -7.98 -3.12 -8.85
C THR A 12 -6.84 -3.05 -7.79
N ASP A 13 -5.91 -4.01 -7.65
CA ASP A 13 -5.00 -4.16 -6.47
C ASP A 13 -3.90 -5.25 -6.68
N LEU A 14 -2.69 -4.90 -7.09
CA LEU A 14 -1.77 -5.85 -7.75
C LEU A 14 -0.92 -6.73 -6.78
N MET A 15 -1.33 -7.98 -6.52
CA MET A 15 -0.58 -9.03 -5.78
C MET A 15 0.31 -9.95 -6.65
N PHE A 16 1.64 -9.89 -6.52
CA PHE A 16 2.57 -10.84 -7.16
C PHE A 16 3.55 -11.41 -6.12
N ALA A 17 3.49 -12.73 -5.88
CA ALA A 17 4.25 -13.40 -4.82
C ALA A 17 4.03 -12.74 -3.44
N ASP A 18 5.07 -12.16 -2.82
CA ASP A 18 5.01 -11.40 -1.57
C ASP A 18 4.74 -9.89 -1.76
N ASP A 19 4.84 -9.37 -3.00
CA ASP A 19 4.56 -7.98 -3.31
C ASP A 19 3.05 -7.75 -3.52
N SER A 20 2.53 -6.64 -3.00
CA SER A 20 1.14 -6.21 -3.22
C SER A 20 1.04 -4.69 -3.29
N ALA A 21 0.34 -4.18 -4.30
CA ALA A 21 0.00 -2.76 -4.44
C ALA A 21 -1.49 -2.53 -4.15
N ILE A 22 -1.78 -1.51 -3.34
CA ILE A 22 -3.13 -1.15 -2.88
C ILE A 22 -3.39 0.30 -3.28
N PHE A 23 -4.58 0.57 -3.83
CA PHE A 23 -5.03 1.92 -4.15
C PHE A 23 -6.00 2.41 -3.06
N VAL A 24 -5.80 3.64 -2.61
CA VAL A 24 -6.49 4.28 -1.50
C VAL A 24 -6.72 5.76 -1.83
N GLN A 25 -7.72 6.36 -1.20
CA GLN A 25 -8.13 7.75 -1.44
C GLN A 25 -7.33 8.74 -0.58
N ASP A 26 -6.93 8.35 0.62
CA ASP A 26 -6.18 9.20 1.56
C ASP A 26 -5.25 8.42 2.50
N ASP A 27 -4.40 9.16 3.22
CA ASP A 27 -3.39 8.62 4.15
C ASP A 27 -3.97 7.86 5.35
N ALA A 28 -5.21 8.18 5.76
CA ALA A 28 -5.86 7.51 6.88
C ALA A 28 -6.39 6.14 6.43
N GLU A 29 -7.07 6.08 5.28
CA GLU A 29 -7.47 4.82 4.63
C GLU A 29 -6.23 3.93 4.37
N ALA A 30 -5.12 4.51 3.92
CA ALA A 30 -3.84 3.81 3.74
C ALA A 30 -3.32 3.17 5.04
N THR A 31 -3.32 3.94 6.13
CA THR A 31 -2.82 3.52 7.44
C THR A 31 -3.71 2.45 8.07
N ASP A 32 -5.03 2.62 8.00
CA ASP A 32 -6.00 1.66 8.54
C ASP A 32 -5.95 0.31 7.80
N ILE A 33 -5.86 0.33 6.46
CA ILE A 33 -5.73 -0.90 5.65
C ILE A 33 -4.41 -1.61 5.95
N LEU A 34 -3.29 -0.90 6.07
CA LEU A 34 -2.00 -1.52 6.43
C LEU A 34 -2.02 -2.14 7.82
N TYR A 35 -2.67 -1.46 8.79
CA TYR A 35 -2.87 -2.00 10.13
C TYR A 35 -3.70 -3.29 10.10
N ASP A 36 -4.82 -3.31 9.37
CA ASP A 36 -5.66 -4.50 9.27
C ASP A 36 -4.97 -5.64 8.54
N ILE A 37 -4.19 -5.38 7.47
CA ILE A 37 -3.39 -6.44 6.81
C ILE A 37 -2.36 -6.99 7.79
N ALA A 38 -1.60 -6.14 8.51
CA ALA A 38 -0.63 -6.59 9.50
C ALA A 38 -1.29 -7.43 10.61
N ARG A 39 -2.45 -7.00 11.10
CA ARG A 39 -3.27 -7.69 12.10
C ARG A 39 -3.73 -9.07 11.64
N HIS A 40 -4.17 -9.20 10.39
CA HIS A 40 -4.61 -10.49 9.82
C HIS A 40 -3.44 -11.39 9.39
N ALA A 41 -2.27 -10.82 9.07
CA ALA A 41 -1.06 -11.55 8.70
C ALA A 41 -0.34 -12.19 9.90
N ARG A 42 -0.29 -11.50 11.05
CA ARG A 42 0.39 -11.93 12.28
C ARG A 42 0.07 -13.38 12.74
N PRO A 43 -1.20 -13.85 12.76
CA PRO A 43 -1.53 -15.24 13.14
C PRO A 43 -0.88 -16.32 12.25
N TYR A 44 -0.50 -15.98 11.02
CA TYR A 44 0.16 -16.88 10.08
C TYR A 44 1.70 -16.77 10.12
N GLY A 45 2.26 -16.00 11.05
CA GLY A 45 3.70 -15.73 11.14
C GLY A 45 4.23 -14.77 10.06
N LEU A 46 3.34 -14.13 9.31
CA LEU A 46 3.68 -13.17 8.27
C LEU A 46 3.84 -11.76 8.85
N LYS A 47 4.76 -10.97 8.28
CA LYS A 47 5.05 -9.59 8.67
C LYS A 47 5.28 -8.72 7.44
N ILE A 48 4.64 -7.55 7.40
CA ILE A 48 4.89 -6.51 6.38
C ILE A 48 6.26 -5.86 6.65
N SER A 49 7.08 -5.70 5.61
CA SER A 49 8.39 -5.05 5.73
C SER A 49 8.29 -3.54 5.50
N ALA A 50 8.37 -2.73 6.56
CA ALA A 50 8.41 -1.27 6.46
C ALA A 50 9.58 -0.74 5.61
N GLU A 51 10.67 -1.50 5.48
CA GLU A 51 11.81 -1.15 4.62
C GLU A 51 11.48 -1.29 3.13
N LYS A 52 10.68 -2.30 2.77
CA LYS A 52 10.30 -2.58 1.37
C LYS A 52 9.01 -1.85 0.95
N THR A 53 8.04 -1.71 1.85
CA THR A 53 6.77 -1.04 1.56
C THR A 53 7.03 0.45 1.30
N LYS A 54 6.52 0.96 0.17
CA LYS A 54 6.63 2.36 -0.24
C LYS A 54 5.26 2.97 -0.47
N VAL A 55 5.15 4.27 -0.27
CA VAL A 55 3.96 5.06 -0.59
C VAL A 55 4.19 5.81 -1.91
N MET A 56 3.17 5.89 -2.75
CA MET A 56 3.20 6.68 -3.99
C MET A 56 1.93 7.51 -4.10
N THR A 57 2.06 8.81 -4.35
CA THR A 57 0.95 9.70 -4.68
C THR A 57 0.90 9.96 -6.19
N THR A 58 -0.30 10.17 -6.74
CA THR A 58 -0.51 10.38 -8.17
C THR A 58 -0.24 11.81 -8.61
N ASP A 59 -0.35 12.77 -7.69
CA ASP A 59 -0.13 14.20 -7.88
C ASP A 59 1.22 14.70 -7.32
N GLY A 60 1.97 13.83 -6.64
CA GLY A 60 3.23 14.17 -5.97
C GLY A 60 3.05 14.92 -4.64
N SER A 61 1.84 15.01 -4.10
CA SER A 61 1.60 15.53 -2.75
C SER A 61 2.37 14.71 -1.70
N PRO A 62 2.85 15.32 -0.59
CA PRO A 62 3.40 14.55 0.53
C PRO A 62 2.35 13.64 1.15
N ALA A 63 2.72 12.39 1.44
CA ALA A 63 1.87 11.40 2.10
C ALA A 63 2.47 10.96 3.45
N THR A 64 1.62 10.80 4.46
CA THR A 64 2.00 10.48 5.84
C THR A 64 1.33 9.19 6.30
N VAL A 65 1.84 8.05 5.81
CA VAL A 65 1.28 6.72 6.09
C VAL A 65 2.16 5.96 7.08
N TYR A 66 1.53 5.33 8.09
CA TYR A 66 2.23 4.59 9.13
C TYR A 66 1.98 3.08 9.03
N LEU A 67 3.03 2.30 9.32
CA LEU A 67 2.93 0.87 9.61
C LEU A 67 3.31 0.62 11.08
N GLU A 68 2.29 0.35 11.90
CA GLU A 68 2.37 0.16 13.37
C GLU A 68 2.83 1.44 14.13
N ASP A 69 4.07 1.87 13.92
CA ASP A 69 4.64 3.15 14.40
C ASP A 69 5.68 3.73 13.40
N VAL A 70 5.94 3.04 12.28
CA VAL A 70 6.98 3.41 11.31
C VAL A 70 6.36 4.24 10.19
N LEU A 71 6.80 5.49 10.03
CA LEU A 71 6.49 6.30 8.84
C LEU A 71 7.11 5.64 7.61
N LEU A 72 6.29 5.32 6.62
CA LEU A 72 6.75 4.68 5.38
C LEU A 72 7.46 5.68 4.45
N GLU A 73 8.40 5.17 3.66
CA GLU A 73 9.08 5.98 2.65
C GLU A 73 8.13 6.26 1.47
N GLN A 74 7.90 7.53 1.20
CA GLN A 74 7.25 7.98 -0.02
C GLN A 74 8.26 8.04 -1.17
N VAL A 75 7.96 7.37 -2.28
CA VAL A 75 8.75 7.44 -3.52
C VAL A 75 8.03 8.28 -4.57
N GLN A 76 8.77 9.16 -5.23
CA GLN A 76 8.26 10.01 -6.30
C GLN A 76 8.60 9.41 -7.67
N LYS A 77 7.73 9.65 -8.65
CA LYS A 77 8.02 9.37 -10.06
C LYS A 77 8.92 10.48 -10.60
N ILE A 78 10.10 10.11 -11.11
CA ILE A 78 11.01 10.98 -11.86
C ILE A 78 10.55 11.03 -13.33
#